data_AF-A0A7S3FAX0-F1
#
_entry.id   AF-A0A7S3FAX0-F1
#
_cell.length_a   1.000
_cell.length_b   1.000
_cell.length_c   1.000
_cell.angle_alpha   90.00
_cell.angle_beta   90.00
_cell.angle_gamma   90.00
#
_symmetry.space_group_name_H-M   'P 1'
#
loop_
_entity.id
_entity.type
_entity.pdbx_description
1 polymer ?
#
loop_
_entity_poly.entity_id
_entity_poly.type
_entity_poly.pdbx_seq_one_letter_code
_entity_poly.pdbx_strand_id
1 'polypeptide(L)'
;WAARGRSSGMFSDKKKGQREADTEATDQLQRYDTEKQMWSEVEVLGDDRPSARYKHASCFVPERRGEARVFIFGGQDEDGIALNDEHFLNLKPGDEAPSWSVIKTQGNKPSPRYGHSCTLVPAKRNIIILGGTDGKQLDNLVVPDPEFPPHKTTKSLHPMTVHILDVDNLTWSTVACKNAGTGAEPSPRCYHSATLLGKNLFVTGGQVHWWLLNNQHYIHGAYILEIVKNQWEHNTIKGDSFIPYPGCSLLGHTACSIDSSSLVIFGGTLEATTGLECVNTFWDVATDAKQKLHSSQLPVKTPNGAYSSTFKLLVVGDAGVGKTCLITRFVDDVFSSTCKSTIGVDFKATTIEMDGKAVQLQVWDTAGQERFRALTTSYYRGAHGVILVYDVTEQSSFDHLASWIKDVDLYSGEEVTKLLIGNKDDDQAHKVIDPETAREFAKDHEMLFMEASALNRLNVHAAFKLLVAEVMHQADTLASQPPAFEHKLKVNQERSRRASTGCMCN
;
A
#
# COMPACT_ATOMS: atom_id res chain seq x y z
N TRP A 1 -32.22 10.06 -2.34
CA TRP A 1 -33.40 9.20 -2.54
C TRP A 1 -34.55 9.75 -1.69
N ALA A 2 -35.59 10.28 -2.34
CA ALA A 2 -36.81 10.73 -1.70
C ALA A 2 -37.97 9.89 -2.24
N ALA A 3 -38.63 9.18 -1.33
CA ALA A 3 -40.04 8.76 -1.26
C ALA A 3 -40.80 8.24 -2.51
N ARG A 4 -41.33 7.01 -2.36
CA ARG A 4 -42.74 6.52 -2.48
C ARG A 4 -42.76 5.09 -3.05
N GLY A 5 -43.50 4.09 -2.57
CA GLY A 5 -44.42 3.94 -1.43
C GLY A 5 -45.33 2.69 -1.55
N ARG A 6 -45.58 2.02 -0.40
CA ARG A 6 -46.67 1.06 -0.01
C ARG A 6 -46.55 -0.42 -0.45
N SER A 7 -46.89 -1.43 0.37
CA SER A 7 -48.01 -1.50 1.35
C SER A 7 -47.79 -2.40 2.61
N SER A 8 -48.10 -1.80 3.78
CA SER A 8 -48.80 -2.30 4.99
C SER A 8 -48.66 -3.76 5.48
N GLY A 9 -48.04 -3.91 6.66
CA GLY A 9 -48.25 -5.02 7.60
C GLY A 9 -47.81 -4.65 9.03
N MET A 10 -48.80 -4.33 9.89
CA MET A 10 -48.79 -4.26 11.37
C MET A 10 -47.46 -3.96 12.11
N PHE A 11 -47.29 -2.70 12.53
CA PHE A 11 -46.46 -2.37 13.69
C PHE A 11 -47.21 -2.73 14.98
N SER A 12 -46.72 -3.71 15.73
CA SER A 12 -47.06 -3.87 17.15
C SER A 12 -45.91 -3.35 18.00
N ASP A 13 -46.23 -2.42 18.90
CA ASP A 13 -45.35 -1.86 19.91
C ASP A 13 -44.48 -2.91 20.63
N LYS A 14 -43.17 -2.87 20.41
CA LYS A 14 -42.18 -3.48 21.31
C LYS A 14 -41.13 -2.45 21.72
N LYS A 15 -41.29 -2.02 22.97
CA LYS A 15 -40.33 -1.50 23.96
C LYS A 15 -38.98 -0.98 23.46
N LYS A 16 -38.66 0.25 23.89
CA LYS A 16 -37.31 0.83 23.99
C LYS A 16 -36.26 -0.21 24.39
N GLY A 17 -35.53 -0.70 23.42
CA GLY A 17 -34.32 -1.52 23.47
C GLY A 17 -33.54 -1.20 22.20
N GLN A 18 -32.21 -1.31 22.25
CA GLN A 18 -31.28 -0.92 21.18
C GLN A 18 -31.81 -1.25 19.77
N ARG A 19 -31.71 -0.28 18.84
CA ARG A 19 -31.82 -0.59 17.41
C ARG A 19 -30.62 -1.49 17.07
N GLU A 20 -30.82 -2.80 17.08
CA GLU A 20 -30.04 -3.67 16.21
C GLU A 20 -30.29 -3.16 14.78
N ALA A 21 -29.23 -2.79 14.08
CA ALA A 21 -29.36 -2.41 12.69
C ALA A 21 -29.76 -3.68 11.92
N ASP A 22 -31.00 -3.74 11.42
CA ASP A 22 -31.43 -4.78 10.50
C ASP A 22 -30.38 -4.87 9.38
N THR A 23 -29.60 -5.95 9.38
CA THR A 23 -28.48 -6.12 8.45
C THR A 23 -29.03 -6.84 7.22
N GLU A 24 -29.64 -6.10 6.29
CA GLU A 24 -30.18 -6.66 5.04
C GLU A 24 -29.02 -6.97 4.07
N ALA A 25 -28.94 -8.21 3.59
CA ALA A 25 -28.01 -8.56 2.52
C ALA A 25 -28.65 -8.23 1.18
N THR A 26 -27.88 -7.67 0.25
CA THR A 26 -28.37 -7.43 -1.13
C THR A 26 -27.50 -8.19 -2.11
N ASP A 27 -28.09 -8.58 -3.23
CA ASP A 27 -27.42 -9.22 -4.36
C ASP A 27 -27.21 -8.23 -5.53
N GLN A 28 -27.59 -6.95 -5.35
CA GLN A 28 -27.63 -5.91 -6.39
C GLN A 28 -26.27 -5.69 -7.06
N LEU A 29 -26.28 -5.56 -8.39
CA LEU A 29 -25.10 -5.23 -9.18
C LEU A 29 -25.18 -3.78 -9.67
N GLN A 30 -24.18 -2.99 -9.31
CA GLN A 30 -24.09 -1.59 -9.72
C GLN A 30 -22.79 -1.34 -10.49
N ARG A 31 -22.85 -0.48 -11.50
CA ARG A 31 -21.71 -0.02 -12.29
C ARG A 31 -21.58 1.48 -12.16
N TYR A 32 -20.36 1.92 -11.86
CA TYR A 32 -19.98 3.32 -11.95
C TYR A 32 -19.38 3.59 -13.33
N ASP A 33 -20.03 4.46 -14.10
CA ASP A 33 -19.51 4.95 -15.38
C ASP A 33 -18.59 6.15 -15.09
N THR A 34 -17.30 6.01 -15.37
CA THR A 34 -16.30 7.05 -15.10
C THR A 34 -16.43 8.25 -16.03
N GLU A 35 -16.95 8.06 -17.25
CA GLU A 35 -17.14 9.15 -18.22
C GLU A 35 -18.37 9.98 -17.87
N LYS A 36 -19.47 9.30 -17.52
CA LYS A 36 -20.72 9.96 -17.12
C LYS A 36 -20.71 10.41 -15.66
N GLN A 37 -19.79 9.87 -14.83
CA GLN A 37 -19.72 10.06 -13.39
C GLN A 37 -21.02 9.67 -12.66
N MET A 38 -21.63 8.54 -13.07
CA MET A 38 -22.92 8.10 -12.54
C MET A 38 -22.92 6.63 -12.16
N TRP A 39 -23.64 6.31 -11.09
CA TRP A 39 -24.01 4.93 -10.76
C TRP A 39 -25.26 4.52 -11.53
N SER A 40 -25.24 3.29 -12.04
CA SER A 40 -26.39 2.66 -12.68
C SER A 40 -26.52 1.22 -12.20
N GLU A 41 -27.75 0.75 -12.04
CA GLU A 41 -28.02 -0.66 -11.82
C GLU A 41 -27.76 -1.42 -13.13
N VAL A 42 -27.10 -2.57 -13.01
CA VAL A 42 -26.75 -3.39 -14.17
C VAL A 42 -27.76 -4.52 -14.28
N GLU A 43 -28.53 -4.52 -15.36
CA GLU A 43 -29.36 -5.67 -15.70
C GLU A 43 -28.43 -6.85 -16.03
N VAL A 44 -28.66 -7.99 -15.37
CA VAL A 44 -27.88 -9.21 -15.56
C VAL A 44 -28.74 -10.25 -16.24
N LEU A 45 -28.15 -10.96 -17.20
CA LEU A 45 -28.80 -12.05 -17.91
C LEU A 45 -28.63 -13.37 -17.15
N GLY A 46 -29.70 -14.17 -17.13
CA GLY A 46 -29.73 -15.52 -16.57
C GLY A 46 -30.26 -15.60 -15.13
N ASP A 47 -30.76 -16.79 -14.76
CA ASP A 47 -31.38 -17.07 -13.45
C ASP A 47 -30.37 -17.60 -12.41
N ASP A 48 -29.11 -17.73 -12.79
CA ASP A 48 -28.02 -18.35 -12.03
C ASP A 48 -27.36 -17.40 -11.01
N ARG A 49 -28.10 -16.39 -10.53
CA ARG A 49 -27.56 -15.37 -9.62
C ARG A 49 -27.28 -15.97 -8.23
N PRO A 50 -26.14 -15.61 -7.59
CA PRO A 50 -25.92 -15.98 -6.20
C PRO A 50 -26.96 -15.35 -5.28
N SER A 51 -27.37 -16.07 -4.23
CA SER A 51 -28.18 -15.52 -3.15
C SER A 51 -27.51 -14.32 -2.48
N ALA A 52 -28.32 -13.43 -1.90
CA ALA A 52 -27.86 -12.32 -1.07
C ALA A 52 -26.94 -12.83 0.05
N ARG A 53 -25.77 -12.20 0.20
CA ARG A 53 -24.70 -12.65 1.09
C ARG A 53 -23.74 -11.53 1.46
N TYR A 54 -23.04 -11.70 2.58
CA TYR A 54 -21.99 -10.79 3.02
C TYR A 54 -20.68 -11.56 3.31
N LYS A 55 -19.56 -10.83 3.43
CA LYS A 55 -18.21 -11.39 3.73
C LYS A 55 -17.76 -12.50 2.77
N HIS A 56 -18.29 -12.51 1.55
CA HIS A 56 -17.77 -13.33 0.45
C HIS A 56 -16.45 -12.74 -0.05
N ALA A 57 -15.68 -13.53 -0.79
CA ALA A 57 -14.54 -13.02 -1.51
C ALA A 57 -14.83 -13.05 -3.01
N SER A 58 -14.40 -12.00 -3.71
CA SER A 58 -14.51 -11.90 -5.16
C SER A 58 -13.14 -11.64 -5.78
N CYS A 59 -12.96 -12.09 -7.02
CA CYS A 59 -11.72 -11.90 -7.74
C CYS A 59 -11.97 -11.64 -9.23
N PHE A 60 -11.33 -10.59 -9.76
CA PHE A 60 -11.38 -10.28 -11.17
C PHE A 60 -10.44 -11.20 -11.96
N VAL A 61 -10.97 -11.83 -13.01
CA VAL A 61 -10.27 -12.77 -13.88
C VAL A 61 -10.31 -12.24 -15.31
N PRO A 62 -9.20 -11.70 -15.83
CA PRO A 62 -9.14 -11.26 -17.22
C PRO A 62 -9.19 -12.48 -18.15
N GLU A 63 -9.98 -12.42 -19.21
CA GLU A 63 -10.05 -13.44 -20.26
C GLU A 63 -9.32 -12.99 -21.54
N ARG A 64 -9.17 -13.92 -22.50
CA ARG A 64 -8.60 -13.59 -23.80
C ARG A 64 -9.59 -12.72 -24.57
N ARG A 65 -9.09 -11.83 -25.44
CA ARG A 65 -9.88 -10.97 -26.36
C ARG A 65 -10.73 -9.88 -25.69
N GLY A 66 -10.39 -9.46 -24.47
CA GLY A 66 -11.04 -8.32 -23.80
C GLY A 66 -12.32 -8.69 -23.04
N GLU A 67 -12.67 -9.96 -22.97
CA GLU A 67 -13.64 -10.48 -22.01
C GLU A 67 -13.02 -10.54 -20.61
N ALA A 68 -13.87 -10.58 -19.58
CA ALA A 68 -13.44 -10.81 -18.21
C ALA A 68 -14.52 -11.54 -17.42
N ARG A 69 -14.14 -12.13 -16.29
CA ARG A 69 -15.09 -12.75 -15.36
C ARG A 69 -14.81 -12.26 -13.96
N VAL A 70 -15.84 -12.12 -13.13
CA VAL A 70 -15.69 -11.96 -11.69
C VAL A 70 -16.04 -13.29 -11.05
N PHE A 71 -15.05 -13.90 -10.41
CA PHE A 71 -15.25 -15.08 -9.59
C PHE A 71 -15.77 -14.67 -8.22
N ILE A 72 -16.77 -15.39 -7.70
CA ILE A 72 -17.30 -15.21 -6.36
C ILE A 72 -17.35 -16.56 -5.68
N PHE A 73 -16.87 -16.62 -4.44
CA PHE A 73 -16.88 -17.83 -3.62
C PHE A 73 -17.34 -17.55 -2.21
N GLY A 74 -18.17 -18.47 -1.70
CA GLY A 74 -18.58 -18.52 -0.29
C GLY A 74 -19.28 -17.26 0.19
N GLY A 75 -19.00 -16.88 1.44
CA GLY A 75 -19.74 -15.85 2.16
C GLY A 75 -20.74 -16.45 3.15
N GLN A 76 -21.57 -15.59 3.71
CA GLN A 76 -22.58 -15.93 4.69
C GLN A 76 -23.93 -15.36 4.25
N ASP A 77 -25.00 -16.15 4.32
CA ASP A 77 -26.35 -15.68 4.06
C ASP A 77 -26.96 -14.95 5.27
N GLU A 78 -28.19 -14.46 5.11
CA GLU A 78 -28.93 -13.73 6.15
C GLU A 78 -29.18 -14.57 7.42
N ASP A 79 -29.29 -15.89 7.28
CA ASP A 79 -29.46 -16.84 8.38
C ASP A 79 -28.14 -17.14 9.11
N GLY A 80 -27.02 -16.56 8.64
CA GLY A 80 -25.71 -16.78 9.23
C GLY A 80 -25.05 -18.09 8.78
N ILE A 81 -25.54 -18.73 7.72
CA ILE A 81 -25.00 -19.99 7.21
C ILE A 81 -23.85 -19.69 6.25
N ALA A 82 -22.70 -20.31 6.51
CA ALA A 82 -21.56 -20.23 5.61
C ALA A 82 -21.84 -20.99 4.31
N LEU A 83 -21.40 -20.41 3.18
CA LEU A 83 -21.60 -20.93 1.83
C LEU A 83 -20.27 -21.38 1.20
N ASN A 84 -20.33 -22.26 0.18
CA ASN A 84 -19.19 -22.66 -0.67
C ASN A 84 -19.59 -22.84 -2.14
N ASP A 85 -20.66 -22.19 -2.56
CA ASP A 85 -21.05 -22.13 -3.96
C ASP A 85 -20.10 -21.21 -4.75
N GLU A 86 -20.02 -21.47 -6.05
CA GLU A 86 -19.06 -20.85 -6.97
C GLU A 86 -19.79 -20.24 -8.15
N HIS A 87 -19.54 -18.95 -8.36
CA HIS A 87 -20.22 -18.18 -9.40
C HIS A 87 -19.22 -17.41 -10.23
N PHE A 88 -19.45 -17.38 -11.54
CA PHE A 88 -18.83 -16.41 -12.43
C PHE A 88 -19.86 -15.40 -12.90
N LEU A 89 -19.56 -14.12 -12.73
CA LEU A 89 -20.20 -13.06 -13.49
C LEU A 89 -19.37 -12.81 -14.75
N ASN A 90 -19.92 -13.15 -15.91
CA ASN A 90 -19.27 -12.94 -17.19
C ASN A 90 -19.44 -11.49 -17.62
N LEU A 91 -18.32 -10.79 -17.78
CA LEU A 91 -18.25 -9.41 -18.22
C LEU A 91 -17.82 -9.39 -19.69
N LYS A 92 -18.66 -8.78 -20.52
CA LYS A 92 -18.36 -8.60 -21.94
C LYS A 92 -17.84 -7.19 -22.21
N PRO A 93 -16.98 -7.03 -23.24
CA PRO A 93 -16.56 -5.71 -23.68
C PRO A 93 -17.76 -4.89 -24.22
N GLY A 94 -17.79 -3.59 -23.91
CA GLY A 94 -18.85 -2.67 -24.33
C GLY A 94 -20.01 -2.54 -23.35
N ASP A 95 -21.19 -2.26 -23.88
CA ASP A 95 -22.44 -2.07 -23.11
C ASP A 95 -23.33 -3.33 -23.10
N GLU A 96 -22.78 -4.49 -23.47
CA GLU A 96 -23.51 -5.75 -23.35
C GLU A 96 -23.74 -6.10 -21.86
N ALA A 97 -24.97 -6.52 -21.55
CA ALA A 97 -25.35 -6.93 -20.21
C ALA A 97 -24.50 -8.14 -19.75
N PRO A 98 -23.95 -8.12 -18.53
CA PRO A 98 -23.24 -9.26 -17.99
C PRO A 98 -24.19 -10.44 -17.74
N SER A 99 -23.64 -11.64 -17.58
CA SER A 99 -24.44 -12.84 -17.33
C SER A 99 -23.83 -13.72 -16.25
N TRP A 100 -24.67 -14.26 -15.36
CA TRP A 100 -24.23 -15.26 -14.41
C TRP A 100 -24.02 -16.61 -15.08
N SER A 101 -23.05 -17.36 -14.57
CA SER A 101 -22.88 -18.76 -14.93
C SER A 101 -22.46 -19.56 -13.69
N VAL A 102 -23.21 -20.61 -13.39
CA VAL A 102 -22.79 -21.62 -12.42
C VAL A 102 -21.71 -22.49 -13.05
N ILE A 103 -20.59 -22.60 -12.35
CA ILE A 103 -19.46 -23.44 -12.76
C ILE A 103 -19.47 -24.75 -11.99
N LYS A 104 -19.36 -25.86 -12.71
CA LYS A 104 -19.12 -27.17 -12.11
C LYS A 104 -17.63 -27.43 -12.07
N THR A 105 -17.03 -27.21 -10.92
CA THR A 105 -15.62 -27.53 -10.70
C THR A 105 -15.44 -28.99 -10.26
N GLN A 106 -14.26 -29.54 -10.51
CA GLN A 106 -13.85 -30.85 -10.02
C GLN A 106 -12.80 -30.73 -8.91
N GLY A 107 -12.50 -31.81 -8.21
CA GLY A 107 -11.42 -31.85 -7.21
C GLY A 107 -11.82 -31.36 -5.80
N ASN A 108 -10.82 -30.97 -5.02
CA ASN A 108 -10.96 -30.72 -3.58
C ASN A 108 -11.35 -29.27 -3.28
N LYS A 109 -12.63 -28.97 -3.51
CA LYS A 109 -13.22 -27.66 -3.22
C LYS A 109 -13.11 -27.28 -1.72
N PRO A 110 -12.90 -25.99 -1.38
CA PRO A 110 -12.97 -25.55 0.01
C PRO A 110 -14.35 -25.80 0.64
N SER A 111 -14.35 -26.12 1.92
CA SER A 111 -15.57 -26.19 2.75
C SER A 111 -16.25 -24.81 2.89
N PRO A 112 -17.55 -24.77 3.26
CA PRO A 112 -18.28 -23.52 3.49
C PRO A 112 -17.56 -22.55 4.42
N ARG A 113 -17.43 -21.29 3.97
CA ARG A 113 -16.64 -20.27 4.69
C ARG A 113 -16.99 -18.83 4.29
N TYR A 114 -16.80 -17.92 5.23
CA TYR A 114 -16.85 -16.47 5.04
C TYR A 114 -15.64 -15.78 5.69
N GLY A 115 -15.40 -14.51 5.33
CA GLY A 115 -14.25 -13.75 5.81
C GLY A 115 -12.91 -14.35 5.38
N HIS A 116 -12.88 -15.05 4.27
CA HIS A 116 -11.66 -15.56 3.65
C HIS A 116 -11.14 -14.54 2.62
N SER A 117 -9.91 -14.72 2.15
CA SER A 117 -9.34 -13.94 1.06
C SER A 117 -9.35 -14.72 -0.25
N CYS A 118 -9.42 -14.00 -1.37
CA CYS A 118 -9.40 -14.56 -2.72
C CYS A 118 -8.49 -13.72 -3.61
N THR A 119 -7.50 -14.35 -4.25
CA THR A 119 -6.48 -13.65 -5.04
C THR A 119 -6.15 -14.41 -6.32
N LEU A 120 -6.13 -13.71 -7.46
CA LEU A 120 -5.67 -14.27 -8.74
C LEU A 120 -4.15 -14.28 -8.78
N VAL A 121 -3.58 -15.38 -9.29
CA VAL A 121 -2.18 -15.49 -9.71
C VAL A 121 -2.15 -15.48 -11.24
N PRO A 122 -1.89 -14.32 -11.88
CA PRO A 122 -2.09 -14.15 -13.32
C PRO A 122 -1.23 -15.09 -14.17
N ALA A 123 0.01 -15.35 -13.74
CA ALA A 123 0.96 -16.17 -14.49
C ALA A 123 0.49 -17.61 -14.73
N LYS A 124 -0.35 -18.15 -13.84
CA LYS A 124 -0.90 -19.52 -13.95
C LYS A 124 -2.42 -19.54 -14.17
N ARG A 125 -3.07 -18.36 -14.19
CA ARG A 125 -4.54 -18.24 -14.17
C ARG A 125 -5.18 -19.05 -13.03
N ASN A 126 -4.55 -19.02 -11.87
CA ASN A 126 -5.01 -19.72 -10.68
C ASN A 126 -5.64 -18.76 -9.70
N ILE A 127 -6.78 -19.12 -9.13
CA ILE A 127 -7.39 -18.39 -8.02
C ILE A 127 -7.01 -19.09 -6.72
N ILE A 128 -6.49 -18.33 -5.77
CA ILE A 128 -6.12 -18.81 -4.44
C ILE A 128 -7.16 -18.36 -3.42
N ILE A 129 -7.62 -19.31 -2.59
CA ILE A 129 -8.48 -19.05 -1.42
C ILE A 129 -7.76 -19.48 -0.14
N LEU A 130 -7.80 -18.60 0.88
CA LEU A 130 -7.12 -18.81 2.17
C LEU A 130 -7.98 -18.43 3.37
N GLY A 131 -7.86 -19.24 4.42
CA GLY A 131 -8.47 -19.02 5.73
C GLY A 131 -9.99 -18.90 5.68
N GLY A 132 -10.54 -18.04 6.54
CA GLY A 132 -11.98 -17.85 6.72
C GLY A 132 -12.53 -18.65 7.91
N THR A 133 -13.84 -18.60 8.08
CA THR A 133 -14.54 -19.32 9.14
C THR A 133 -15.89 -19.83 8.66
N ASP A 134 -16.39 -20.91 9.25
CA ASP A 134 -17.74 -21.43 9.01
C ASP A 134 -18.77 -21.00 10.07
N GLY A 135 -18.35 -20.25 11.10
CA GLY A 135 -19.19 -19.82 12.21
C GLY A 135 -19.72 -20.94 13.11
N LYS A 136 -19.41 -22.22 12.83
CA LYS A 136 -19.93 -23.36 13.58
C LYS A 136 -19.02 -23.67 14.77
N GLN A 137 -19.53 -23.54 16.00
CA GLN A 137 -18.90 -24.21 17.14
C GLN A 137 -19.09 -25.72 16.95
N LEU A 138 -18.03 -26.43 16.56
CA LEU A 138 -18.00 -27.89 16.70
C LEU A 138 -17.86 -28.21 18.19
N ASP A 139 -18.91 -28.71 18.82
CA ASP A 139 -18.79 -29.33 20.14
C ASP A 139 -17.80 -30.53 20.04
N ASN A 140 -16.79 -30.56 20.93
CA ASN A 140 -16.00 -31.76 21.30
C ASN A 140 -14.72 -32.26 20.57
N LEU A 141 -14.13 -31.61 19.56
CA LEU A 141 -12.79 -32.00 19.02
C LEU A 141 -11.57 -31.23 19.60
N VAL A 142 -10.93 -31.74 20.65
CA VAL A 142 -9.63 -31.20 21.12
C VAL A 142 -8.56 -31.50 20.05
N VAL A 143 -8.06 -30.47 19.36
CA VAL A 143 -6.88 -30.62 18.49
C VAL A 143 -5.65 -30.46 19.38
N PRO A 144 -4.78 -31.48 19.52
CA PRO A 144 -3.54 -31.33 20.28
C PRO A 144 -2.56 -30.49 19.47
N ASP A 145 -2.15 -29.34 20.01
CA ASP A 145 -0.98 -28.60 19.54
C ASP A 145 0.21 -28.98 20.44
N PRO A 146 1.30 -29.56 19.91
CA PRO A 146 2.45 -29.94 20.73
C PRO A 146 3.21 -28.74 21.35
N GLU A 147 2.97 -27.52 20.89
CA GLU A 147 3.61 -26.30 21.39
C GLU A 147 2.73 -25.56 22.41
N PHE A 148 1.43 -25.87 22.50
CA PHE A 148 0.46 -25.18 23.36
C PHE A 148 -0.59 -26.14 23.98
N PRO A 149 -0.87 -26.07 25.31
CA PRO A 149 -1.78 -26.99 25.99
C PRO A 149 -3.21 -26.94 25.41
N PRO A 150 -4.01 -28.02 25.49
CA PRO A 150 -5.32 -28.09 24.86
C PRO A 150 -6.28 -27.01 25.39
N HIS A 151 -6.56 -26.00 24.58
CA HIS A 151 -7.49 -24.91 24.88
C HIS A 151 -8.76 -25.05 24.04
N LYS A 152 -9.87 -24.43 24.51
CA LYS A 152 -11.15 -24.38 23.78
C LYS A 152 -10.94 -23.61 22.48
N THR A 153 -10.50 -24.30 21.44
CA THR A 153 -10.36 -23.78 20.08
C THR A 153 -11.70 -23.23 19.60
N THR A 154 -11.72 -22.02 19.05
CA THR A 154 -12.77 -21.61 18.12
C THR A 154 -12.64 -22.49 16.88
N LYS A 155 -13.23 -23.69 16.94
CA LYS A 155 -13.19 -24.72 15.88
C LYS A 155 -13.80 -24.27 14.55
N SER A 156 -14.31 -23.05 14.49
CA SER A 156 -14.89 -22.45 13.30
C SER A 156 -13.86 -21.81 12.38
N LEU A 157 -12.63 -21.52 12.81
CA LEU A 157 -11.60 -20.93 11.95
C LEU A 157 -10.98 -22.01 11.05
N HIS A 158 -10.98 -21.77 9.75
CA HIS A 158 -10.34 -22.66 8.79
C HIS A 158 -8.82 -22.50 8.83
N PRO A 159 -8.06 -23.60 8.71
CA PRO A 159 -6.61 -23.55 8.56
C PRO A 159 -6.20 -22.68 7.37
N MET A 160 -4.96 -22.17 7.41
CA MET A 160 -4.37 -21.38 6.31
C MET A 160 -3.86 -22.27 5.17
N THR A 161 -4.57 -23.37 4.91
CA THR A 161 -4.35 -24.26 3.78
C THR A 161 -4.65 -23.53 2.48
N VAL A 162 -3.79 -23.72 1.48
CA VAL A 162 -3.90 -23.04 0.18
C VAL A 162 -4.82 -23.83 -0.74
N HIS A 163 -6.01 -23.31 -1.00
CA HIS A 163 -6.89 -23.86 -2.02
C HIS A 163 -6.67 -23.14 -3.34
N ILE A 164 -6.46 -23.91 -4.41
CA ILE A 164 -6.12 -23.40 -5.73
C ILE A 164 -7.16 -23.90 -6.72
N LEU A 165 -7.90 -22.97 -7.33
CA LEU A 165 -8.73 -23.23 -8.49
C LEU A 165 -7.93 -22.89 -9.75
N ASP A 166 -7.65 -23.91 -10.56
CA ASP A 166 -7.20 -23.72 -11.94
C ASP A 166 -8.41 -23.27 -12.77
N VAL A 167 -8.39 -22.03 -13.25
CA VAL A 167 -9.53 -21.44 -13.97
C VAL A 167 -9.69 -22.04 -15.36
N ASP A 168 -8.60 -22.47 -15.99
CA ASP A 168 -8.62 -23.00 -17.35
C ASP A 168 -9.18 -24.43 -17.34
N ASN A 169 -8.84 -25.22 -16.32
CA ASN A 169 -9.30 -26.61 -16.16
C ASN A 169 -10.50 -26.78 -15.20
N LEU A 170 -10.96 -25.70 -14.56
CA LEU A 170 -12.02 -25.70 -13.54
C LEU A 170 -11.83 -26.78 -12.47
N THR A 171 -10.59 -26.95 -12.02
CA THR A 171 -10.21 -28.02 -11.08
C THR A 171 -9.60 -27.44 -9.81
N TRP A 172 -10.12 -27.86 -8.67
CA TRP A 172 -9.63 -27.54 -7.35
C TRP A 172 -8.51 -28.48 -6.92
N SER A 173 -7.47 -27.88 -6.36
CA SER A 173 -6.41 -28.58 -5.64
C SER A 173 -6.18 -27.91 -4.29
N THR A 174 -5.66 -28.68 -3.34
CA THR A 174 -5.36 -28.20 -1.99
C THR A 174 -3.89 -28.47 -1.71
N VAL A 175 -3.17 -27.43 -1.32
CA VAL A 175 -1.74 -27.48 -1.02
C VAL A 175 -1.53 -27.12 0.44
N ALA A 176 -0.97 -28.06 1.20
CA ALA A 176 -0.47 -27.79 2.53
C ALA A 176 0.91 -27.13 2.40
N CYS A 177 0.96 -25.83 2.66
CA CYS A 177 2.20 -25.08 2.68
C CYS A 177 2.73 -25.07 4.11
N LYS A 178 4.02 -25.35 4.30
CA LYS A 178 4.69 -25.32 5.61
C LYS A 178 5.84 -24.33 5.58
N ASN A 179 6.21 -23.79 6.74
CA ASN A 179 7.42 -22.99 6.87
C ASN A 179 8.67 -23.88 6.71
N ALA A 180 9.63 -23.45 5.90
CA ALA A 180 10.83 -24.25 5.60
C ALA A 180 11.77 -24.43 6.81
N GLY A 181 11.81 -23.45 7.73
CA GLY A 181 12.67 -23.48 8.91
C GLY A 181 12.02 -24.12 10.14
N THR A 182 10.72 -23.87 10.36
CA THR A 182 10.01 -24.35 11.57
C THR A 182 9.08 -25.53 11.30
N GLY A 183 8.70 -25.79 10.03
CA GLY A 183 7.67 -26.77 9.68
C GLY A 183 6.25 -26.36 10.07
N ALA A 184 6.07 -25.21 10.74
CA ALA A 184 4.79 -24.72 11.23
C ALA A 184 3.99 -23.99 10.13
N GLU A 185 2.66 -23.97 10.28
CA GLU A 185 1.73 -23.22 9.44
C GLU A 185 1.31 -21.93 10.15
N PRO A 186 0.93 -20.86 9.42
CA PRO A 186 0.32 -19.69 10.02
C PRO A 186 -0.94 -20.07 10.80
N SER A 187 -1.16 -19.41 11.94
CA SER A 187 -2.35 -19.65 12.74
C SER A 187 -3.62 -19.39 11.92
N PRO A 188 -4.66 -20.25 12.04
CA PRO A 188 -5.97 -20.07 11.41
C PRO A 188 -6.53 -18.66 11.66
N ARG A 189 -7.11 -18.03 10.63
CA ARG A 189 -7.69 -16.67 10.73
C ARG A 189 -8.77 -16.39 9.68
N CYS A 190 -9.61 -15.40 9.97
CA CYS A 190 -10.60 -14.81 9.06
C CYS A 190 -10.50 -13.28 9.06
N TYR A 191 -11.22 -12.59 8.18
CA TYR A 191 -11.22 -11.12 8.01
C TYR A 191 -9.84 -10.51 7.75
N HIS A 192 -8.95 -11.29 7.16
CA HIS A 192 -7.64 -10.86 6.69
C HIS A 192 -7.72 -10.42 5.23
N SER A 193 -6.70 -9.71 4.77
CA SER A 193 -6.50 -9.44 3.35
C SER A 193 -5.33 -10.26 2.82
N ALA A 194 -5.43 -10.75 1.58
CA ALA A 194 -4.33 -11.40 0.88
C ALA A 194 -4.10 -10.71 -0.47
N THR A 195 -2.86 -10.30 -0.71
CA THR A 195 -2.52 -9.52 -1.90
C THR A 195 -1.22 -10.03 -2.52
N LEU A 196 -1.23 -10.19 -3.84
CA LEU A 196 -0.08 -10.67 -4.59
C LEU A 196 0.90 -9.52 -4.87
N LEU A 197 2.17 -9.69 -4.48
CA LEU A 197 3.28 -8.82 -4.84
C LEU A 197 4.36 -9.65 -5.55
N GLY A 198 4.46 -9.47 -6.86
CA GLY A 198 5.36 -10.27 -7.70
C GLY A 198 5.00 -11.76 -7.62
N LYS A 199 5.85 -12.56 -6.97
CA LYS A 199 5.67 -14.02 -6.77
C LYS A 199 5.19 -14.41 -5.36
N ASN A 200 5.01 -13.42 -4.49
CA ASN A 200 4.75 -13.59 -3.07
C ASN A 200 3.34 -13.12 -2.74
N LEU A 201 2.59 -13.95 -2.02
CA LEU A 201 1.28 -13.58 -1.51
C LEU A 201 1.41 -13.10 -0.07
N PHE A 202 1.07 -11.84 0.16
CA PHE A 202 1.12 -11.20 1.48
C PHE A 202 -0.25 -11.31 2.15
N VAL A 203 -0.29 -11.98 3.30
CA VAL A 203 -1.49 -12.12 4.12
C VAL A 203 -1.35 -11.20 5.33
N THR A 204 -2.25 -10.22 5.44
CA THR A 204 -2.16 -9.17 6.46
C THR A 204 -3.39 -9.14 7.36
N GLY A 205 -3.18 -8.85 8.65
CA GLY A 205 -4.22 -8.73 9.67
C GLY A 205 -5.08 -9.99 9.87
N GLY A 206 -6.35 -9.78 10.20
CA GLY A 206 -7.33 -10.82 10.45
C GLY A 206 -7.47 -11.23 11.92
N GLN A 207 -8.63 -11.82 12.21
CA GLN A 207 -8.99 -12.33 13.52
C GLN A 207 -8.35 -13.68 13.75
N VAL A 208 -7.67 -13.81 14.88
CA VAL A 208 -7.14 -15.06 15.40
C VAL A 208 -7.87 -15.43 16.70
N HIS A 209 -7.51 -16.56 17.27
CA HIS A 209 -8.16 -17.10 18.46
C HIS A 209 -8.21 -16.11 19.66
N TRP A 210 -9.38 -15.95 20.29
CA TRP A 210 -9.59 -15.03 21.42
C TRP A 210 -8.66 -15.29 22.61
N TRP A 211 -8.28 -16.55 22.88
CA TRP A 211 -7.32 -16.89 23.93
C TRP A 211 -5.89 -16.39 23.64
N LEU A 212 -5.49 -16.27 22.37
CA LEU A 212 -4.19 -15.68 22.01
C LEU A 212 -4.18 -14.18 22.34
N LEU A 213 -5.31 -13.48 22.14
CA LEU A 213 -5.49 -12.08 22.52
C LEU A 213 -5.45 -11.88 24.05
N ASN A 214 -6.10 -12.78 24.81
CA ASN A 214 -6.11 -12.72 26.29
C ASN A 214 -4.76 -13.02 26.94
N ASN A 215 -3.92 -13.86 26.32
CA ASN A 215 -2.60 -14.21 26.85
C ASN A 215 -1.45 -13.36 26.29
N GLN A 216 -1.75 -12.22 25.68
CA GLN A 216 -0.75 -11.35 25.05
C GLN A 216 0.09 -12.05 23.96
N HIS A 217 -0.37 -13.17 23.41
CA HIS A 217 0.23 -13.82 22.26
C HIS A 217 -0.29 -13.16 20.99
N TYR A 218 0.26 -11.98 20.70
CA TYR A 218 -0.16 -11.19 19.56
C TYR A 218 0.60 -11.58 18.29
N ILE A 219 -0.14 -12.05 17.30
CA ILE A 219 0.45 -12.41 16.00
C ILE A 219 0.42 -11.16 15.10
N HIS A 220 1.38 -10.27 15.31
CA HIS A 220 1.58 -9.02 14.56
C HIS A 220 2.22 -9.19 13.17
N GLY A 221 2.20 -10.39 12.59
CA GLY A 221 2.91 -10.68 11.35
C GLY A 221 2.00 -10.54 10.12
N ALA A 222 2.49 -9.87 9.07
CA ALA A 222 2.10 -10.30 7.73
C ALA A 222 2.80 -11.63 7.44
N TYR A 223 2.06 -12.56 6.85
CA TYR A 223 2.63 -13.81 6.37
C TYR A 223 2.93 -13.68 4.90
N ILE A 224 4.06 -14.23 4.48
CA ILE A 224 4.45 -14.25 3.09
C ILE A 224 4.39 -15.70 2.63
N LEU A 225 3.54 -15.99 1.64
CA LEU A 225 3.55 -17.27 0.95
C LEU A 225 4.29 -17.10 -0.38
N GLU A 226 5.45 -17.76 -0.52
CA GLU A 226 6.11 -17.86 -1.82
C GLU A 226 5.40 -18.93 -2.64
N ILE A 227 4.52 -18.49 -3.56
CA ILE A 227 3.62 -19.35 -4.34
C ILE A 227 4.41 -20.35 -5.21
N VAL A 228 5.61 -19.98 -5.65
CA VAL A 228 6.44 -20.86 -6.49
C VAL A 228 6.95 -22.06 -5.70
N LYS A 229 7.27 -21.87 -4.42
CA LYS A 229 7.81 -22.93 -3.56
C LYS A 229 6.75 -23.61 -2.70
N ASN A 230 5.53 -23.07 -2.63
CA ASN A 230 4.49 -23.50 -1.68
C ASN A 230 5.00 -23.47 -0.22
N GLN A 231 5.71 -22.40 0.13
CA GLN A 231 6.38 -22.26 1.42
C GLN A 231 5.95 -20.96 2.10
N TRP A 232 5.61 -21.09 3.39
CA TRP A 232 5.39 -19.94 4.24
C TRP A 232 6.71 -19.40 4.74
N GLU A 233 6.89 -18.10 4.63
CA GLU A 233 7.93 -17.37 5.33
C GLU A 233 7.27 -16.59 6.46
N HIS A 234 7.67 -16.90 7.69
CA HIS A 234 7.37 -16.05 8.84
C HIS A 234 8.44 -14.98 8.93
N ASN A 235 8.32 -13.95 8.09
CA ASN A 235 9.10 -12.75 8.27
C ASN A 235 8.32 -11.86 9.24
N THR A 236 8.91 -11.59 10.40
CA THR A 236 8.59 -10.36 11.13
C THR A 236 8.84 -9.23 10.14
N ILE A 237 7.79 -8.59 9.61
CA ILE A 237 7.97 -7.30 8.93
C ILE A 237 8.78 -6.44 9.90
N LYS A 238 9.93 -5.95 9.44
CA LYS A 238 10.88 -5.24 10.29
C LYS A 238 10.68 -3.73 10.16
N GLY A 239 9.98 -3.16 11.14
CA GLY A 239 9.84 -1.73 11.40
C GLY A 239 8.72 -1.46 12.41
N ASP A 240 8.43 -0.19 12.67
CA ASP A 240 7.40 0.21 13.63
C ASP A 240 6.08 -0.45 13.23
N SER A 241 5.50 -1.19 14.18
CA SER A 241 4.49 -2.22 13.95
C SER A 241 3.40 -1.78 12.93
N PHE A 242 3.04 -2.71 12.04
CA PHE A 242 1.95 -2.67 11.04
C PHE A 242 0.61 -2.12 11.57
N ILE A 243 0.46 -2.02 12.89
CA ILE A 243 -0.67 -1.48 13.62
C ILE A 243 -0.09 -0.54 14.69
N PRO A 244 -0.52 0.72 14.79
CA PRO A 244 0.01 1.71 15.76
C PRO A 244 -0.18 1.31 17.24
N TYR A 245 -0.84 0.18 17.51
CA TYR A 245 -1.03 -0.40 18.82
C TYR A 245 -0.52 -1.85 18.83
N PRO A 246 0.65 -2.10 19.46
CA PRO A 246 1.01 -3.44 19.90
C PRO A 246 -0.16 -4.00 20.72
N GLY A 247 -0.71 -5.14 20.29
CA GLY A 247 -1.83 -5.81 20.94
C GLY A 247 -3.17 -5.89 20.18
N CYS A 248 -3.33 -5.22 19.04
CA CYS A 248 -4.63 -5.16 18.35
C CYS A 248 -4.71 -6.04 17.09
N SER A 249 -5.87 -6.66 16.86
CA SER A 249 -6.19 -7.31 15.56
C SER A 249 -6.79 -6.26 14.62
N LEU A 250 -6.25 -6.15 13.39
CA LEU A 250 -6.85 -5.35 12.32
C LEU A 250 -7.82 -6.24 11.53
N LEU A 251 -9.11 -5.94 11.66
CA LEU A 251 -10.20 -6.70 11.08
C LEU A 251 -10.87 -5.94 9.94
N GLY A 252 -11.16 -6.63 8.83
CA GLY A 252 -11.99 -6.07 7.76
C GLY A 252 -11.33 -4.91 7.02
N HIS A 253 -9.99 -4.83 7.03
CA HIS A 253 -9.23 -3.91 6.20
C HIS A 253 -9.14 -4.41 4.76
N THR A 254 -8.87 -3.49 3.85
CA THR A 254 -8.56 -3.81 2.45
C THR A 254 -7.07 -3.61 2.20
N ALA A 255 -6.45 -4.56 1.51
CA ALA A 255 -5.08 -4.43 1.03
C ALA A 255 -5.04 -4.53 -0.50
N CYS A 256 -4.25 -3.67 -1.13
CA CYS A 256 -4.12 -3.59 -2.58
C CYS A 256 -2.66 -3.30 -2.97
N SER A 257 -2.15 -4.00 -3.98
CA SER A 257 -0.82 -3.77 -4.53
C SER A 257 -0.82 -2.52 -5.39
N ILE A 258 0.13 -1.61 -5.17
CA ILE A 258 0.39 -0.52 -6.12
C ILE A 258 1.20 -1.05 -7.30
N ASP A 259 2.21 -1.88 -7.01
CA ASP A 259 3.15 -2.46 -7.97
C ASP A 259 3.64 -3.83 -7.48
N SER A 260 4.66 -4.40 -8.11
CA SER A 260 5.21 -5.72 -7.75
C SER A 260 5.94 -5.78 -6.40
N SER A 261 6.14 -4.65 -5.75
CA SER A 261 6.93 -4.45 -4.52
C SER A 261 6.19 -3.68 -3.42
N SER A 262 5.08 -3.02 -3.74
CA SER A 262 4.41 -2.08 -2.85
C SER A 262 2.96 -2.45 -2.59
N LEU A 263 2.57 -2.39 -1.32
CA LEU A 263 1.24 -2.74 -0.84
C LEU A 263 0.67 -1.62 0.01
N VAL A 264 -0.55 -1.21 -0.30
CA VAL A 264 -1.35 -0.30 0.51
C VAL A 264 -2.35 -1.08 1.34
N ILE A 265 -2.43 -0.80 2.63
CA ILE A 265 -3.56 -1.19 3.47
C ILE A 265 -4.37 0.03 3.85
N PHE A 266 -5.69 -0.11 3.79
CA PHE A 266 -6.63 0.93 4.15
C PHE A 266 -7.82 0.36 4.94
N GLY A 267 -8.26 1.14 5.93
CA GLY A 267 -9.44 0.87 6.73
C GLY A 267 -9.24 -0.26 7.75
N GLY A 268 -10.36 -0.71 8.31
CA GLY A 268 -10.45 -1.80 9.27
C GLY A 268 -10.81 -1.35 10.68
N THR A 269 -11.09 -2.34 11.52
CA THR A 269 -11.41 -2.14 12.93
C THR A 269 -10.30 -2.74 13.77
N LEU A 270 -9.79 -1.97 14.72
CA LEU A 270 -8.89 -2.47 15.75
C LEU A 270 -9.72 -3.07 16.87
N GLU A 271 -9.53 -4.37 17.09
CA GLU A 271 -10.03 -5.04 18.28
C GLU A 271 -8.97 -4.87 19.38
N ALA A 272 -9.19 -3.91 20.28
CA ALA A 272 -8.39 -3.69 21.49
C ALA A 272 -9.11 -4.26 22.71
N THR A 273 -8.38 -4.56 23.79
CA THR A 273 -8.96 -5.01 25.08
C THR A 273 -9.93 -4.01 25.72
N THR A 274 -10.00 -2.77 25.21
CA THR A 274 -10.85 -1.68 25.71
C THR A 274 -11.99 -1.27 24.78
N GLY A 275 -12.17 -1.92 23.62
CA GLY A 275 -13.25 -1.61 22.67
C GLY A 275 -12.87 -1.78 21.19
N LEU A 276 -13.85 -1.55 20.31
CA LEU A 276 -13.65 -1.52 18.85
C LEU A 276 -13.41 -0.07 18.41
N GLU A 277 -12.27 0.21 17.78
CA GLU A 277 -12.00 1.50 17.14
C GLU A 277 -11.90 1.33 15.62
N CYS A 278 -12.69 2.10 14.87
CA CYS A 278 -12.57 2.17 13.41
C CYS A 278 -11.36 3.03 13.05
N VAL A 279 -10.44 2.49 12.24
CA VAL A 279 -9.24 3.21 11.79
C VAL A 279 -9.27 3.41 10.29
N ASN A 280 -9.11 4.65 9.84
CA ASN A 280 -8.92 5.00 8.44
C ASN A 280 -7.50 5.53 8.28
N THR A 281 -6.57 4.63 7.99
CA THR A 281 -5.16 5.01 7.83
C THR A 281 -4.57 4.28 6.63
N PHE A 282 -3.82 5.03 5.82
CA PHE A 282 -3.16 4.56 4.60
C PHE A 282 -1.75 4.11 4.97
N TRP A 283 -1.40 2.85 4.71
CA TRP A 283 -0.09 2.31 5.07
C TRP A 283 0.59 1.64 3.89
N ASP A 284 1.80 2.12 3.55
CA ASP A 284 2.64 1.54 2.50
C ASP A 284 3.65 0.55 3.09
N VAL A 285 3.43 -0.74 2.85
CA VAL A 285 4.28 -1.85 3.35
C VAL A 285 5.55 -2.03 2.49
N ALA A 286 5.70 -1.29 1.38
CA ALA A 286 6.86 -1.40 0.50
C ALA A 286 8.18 -0.95 1.16
N THR A 287 8.09 -0.08 2.16
CA THR A 287 9.27 0.65 2.66
C THR A 287 10.03 -0.11 3.75
N ASP A 288 9.44 -1.18 4.28
CA ASP A 288 9.89 -1.80 5.53
C ASP A 288 10.41 -3.25 5.36
N ALA A 289 10.00 -3.92 4.28
CA ALA A 289 10.47 -5.27 3.94
C ALA A 289 11.93 -5.31 3.42
N LYS A 290 12.63 -4.17 3.31
CA LYS A 290 14.02 -4.07 2.86
C LYS A 290 15.01 -3.54 3.90
N GLN A 291 14.68 -3.53 5.20
CA GLN A 291 15.69 -3.30 6.23
C GLN A 291 16.25 -4.61 6.81
N LYS A 292 17.30 -5.15 6.15
CA LYS A 292 18.63 -5.43 6.77
C LYS A 292 19.54 -6.19 5.81
N LEU A 293 20.42 -5.42 5.19
CA LEU A 293 21.82 -5.79 4.96
C LEU A 293 22.52 -6.12 6.30
N HIS A 294 23.68 -6.78 6.19
CA HIS A 294 24.53 -7.36 7.23
C HIS A 294 24.63 -6.60 8.57
N SER A 295 24.84 -7.38 9.64
CA SER A 295 24.98 -6.97 11.05
C SER A 295 26.18 -6.07 11.39
N SER A 296 26.94 -5.59 10.41
CA SER A 296 28.17 -4.80 10.61
C SER A 296 27.99 -3.29 10.39
N GLN A 297 26.77 -2.79 10.15
CA GLN A 297 26.51 -1.37 9.83
C GLN A 297 25.38 -0.73 10.68
N LEU A 298 25.15 -1.19 11.92
CA LEU A 298 24.19 -0.52 12.81
C LEU A 298 24.80 0.69 13.53
N PRO A 299 24.04 1.78 13.72
CA PRO A 299 24.50 3.00 14.40
C PRO A 299 24.78 2.77 15.90
N VAL A 300 25.76 3.53 16.41
CA VAL A 300 26.08 3.60 17.84
C VAL A 300 24.93 4.30 18.57
N LYS A 301 24.38 3.67 19.62
CA LYS A 301 23.40 4.30 20.52
C LYS A 301 24.04 5.50 21.23
N THR A 302 23.45 6.69 21.10
CA THR A 302 23.76 7.80 22.02
C THR A 302 22.89 7.72 23.27
N PRO A 303 23.38 8.18 24.44
CA PRO A 303 22.76 7.84 25.74
C PRO A 303 21.49 8.61 26.09
N ASN A 304 21.06 9.61 25.31
CA ASN A 304 20.09 10.63 25.77
C ASN A 304 18.85 10.88 24.88
N GLY A 305 18.41 9.92 24.06
CA GLY A 305 16.99 9.80 23.65
C GLY A 305 16.24 11.04 23.12
N ALA A 306 16.71 11.71 22.06
CA ALA A 306 15.87 12.64 21.28
C ALA A 306 16.27 12.73 19.79
N TYR A 307 15.28 12.45 18.92
CA TYR A 307 15.16 12.60 17.45
C TYR A 307 16.20 11.94 16.53
N SER A 308 15.80 10.81 15.92
CA SER A 308 16.32 10.32 14.63
C SER A 308 15.39 10.83 13.52
N SER A 309 15.64 12.04 13.01
CA SER A 309 14.85 12.57 11.88
C SER A 309 15.20 11.78 10.62
N THR A 310 14.17 11.41 9.84
CA THR A 310 14.32 10.71 8.57
C THR A 310 13.92 11.63 7.42
N PHE A 311 14.80 11.85 6.45
CA PHE A 311 14.50 12.66 5.28
C PHE A 311 14.53 11.83 3.99
N LYS A 312 13.51 12.06 3.15
CA LYS A 312 13.39 11.47 1.83
C LYS A 312 13.99 12.42 0.79
N LEU A 313 15.03 11.97 0.09
CA LEU A 313 15.70 12.67 -1.00
C LEU A 313 15.47 11.95 -2.32
N LEU A 314 15.09 12.69 -3.36
CA LEU A 314 14.92 12.16 -4.72
C LEU A 314 16.04 12.69 -5.62
N VAL A 315 16.61 11.85 -6.48
CA VAL A 315 17.65 12.27 -7.44
C VAL A 315 17.13 12.09 -8.86
N VAL A 316 17.07 13.18 -9.63
CA VAL A 316 16.52 13.26 -10.99
C VAL A 316 17.49 13.90 -11.98
N GLY A 317 17.27 13.68 -13.27
CA GLY A 317 18.15 14.14 -14.35
C GLY A 317 18.28 13.10 -15.45
N ASP A 318 18.95 13.47 -16.54
CA ASP A 318 19.04 12.62 -17.75
C ASP A 318 19.83 11.31 -17.53
N ALA A 319 19.68 10.37 -18.46
CA ALA A 319 20.44 9.14 -18.45
C ALA A 319 21.93 9.43 -18.70
N GLY A 320 22.83 8.84 -17.91
CA GLY A 320 24.28 9.00 -18.12
C GLY A 320 24.93 10.20 -17.41
N VAL A 321 24.16 11.11 -16.80
CA VAL A 321 24.70 12.25 -16.03
C VAL A 321 25.40 11.84 -14.73
N GLY A 322 25.21 10.60 -14.26
CA GLY A 322 25.94 10.02 -13.14
C GLY A 322 25.23 10.02 -11.77
N LYS A 323 23.89 10.09 -11.74
CA LYS A 323 23.05 10.02 -10.52
C LYS A 323 23.40 8.83 -9.61
N THR A 324 23.35 7.61 -10.15
CA THR A 324 23.70 6.37 -9.44
C THR A 324 25.12 6.39 -8.91
N CYS A 325 26.06 6.94 -9.68
CA CYS A 325 27.46 6.98 -9.30
C CYS A 325 27.69 8.03 -8.18
N LEU A 326 26.96 9.16 -8.17
CA LEU A 326 26.94 10.12 -7.05
C LEU A 326 26.37 9.50 -5.77
N ILE A 327 25.24 8.81 -5.87
CA ILE A 327 24.58 8.17 -4.71
C ILE A 327 25.46 7.07 -4.14
N THR A 328 26.01 6.20 -4.99
CA THR A 328 26.94 5.15 -4.57
C THR A 328 28.20 5.74 -3.94
N ARG A 329 28.70 6.85 -4.49
CA ARG A 329 29.85 7.54 -3.90
C ARG A 329 29.54 8.15 -2.53
N PHE A 330 28.33 8.68 -2.35
CA PHE A 330 27.89 9.22 -1.06
C PHE A 330 27.66 8.14 -0.01
N VAL A 331 27.03 7.02 -0.38
CA VAL A 331 26.61 5.98 0.57
C VAL A 331 27.74 4.97 0.86
N ASP A 332 28.43 4.50 -0.17
CA ASP A 332 29.39 3.39 -0.05
C ASP A 332 30.86 3.85 -0.14
N ASP A 333 31.10 5.12 -0.49
CA ASP A 333 32.41 5.65 -0.89
C ASP A 333 33.14 4.79 -1.95
N VAL A 334 32.39 4.24 -2.90
CA VAL A 334 32.92 3.47 -4.04
C VAL A 334 32.54 4.15 -5.36
N PHE A 335 33.40 4.02 -6.37
CA PHE A 335 33.10 4.38 -7.75
C PHE A 335 33.39 3.21 -8.69
N SER A 336 32.51 3.00 -9.65
CA SER A 336 32.71 2.07 -10.75
C SER A 336 32.56 2.82 -12.07
N SER A 337 33.54 2.68 -12.96
CA SER A 337 33.47 3.20 -14.34
C SER A 337 32.47 2.42 -15.20
N THR A 338 32.03 1.24 -14.75
CA THR A 338 31.01 0.42 -15.42
C THR A 338 29.64 0.64 -14.76
N CYS A 339 29.16 1.89 -14.73
CA CYS A 339 27.80 2.20 -14.29
C CYS A 339 26.81 1.64 -15.35
N LYS A 340 26.10 0.56 -15.02
CA LYS A 340 24.99 0.01 -15.84
C LYS A 340 23.79 0.96 -15.78
N SER A 341 22.99 1.02 -16.85
CA SER A 341 21.77 1.85 -16.86
C SER A 341 20.79 1.41 -15.76
N THR A 342 20.32 2.37 -14.95
CA THR A 342 19.28 2.15 -13.95
C THR A 342 17.98 1.80 -14.66
N ILE A 343 17.41 0.63 -14.34
CA ILE A 343 16.10 0.19 -14.82
C ILE A 343 15.10 0.52 -13.70
N GLY A 344 14.21 1.49 -13.92
CA GLY A 344 13.23 1.92 -12.91
C GLY A 344 13.83 2.86 -11.85
N VAL A 345 13.57 2.58 -10.57
CA VAL A 345 14.04 3.39 -9.43
C VAL A 345 14.79 2.48 -8.45
N ASP A 346 15.97 2.90 -8.00
CA ASP A 346 16.76 2.21 -6.98
C ASP A 346 16.74 3.01 -5.67
N PHE A 347 16.94 2.33 -4.54
CA PHE A 347 16.81 2.92 -3.21
C PHE A 347 18.04 2.64 -2.37
N LYS A 348 18.62 3.70 -1.79
CA LYS A 348 19.67 3.59 -0.78
C LYS A 348 19.29 4.32 0.50
N ALA A 349 19.54 3.67 1.63
CA ALA A 349 19.42 4.30 2.94
C ALA A 349 20.82 4.47 3.55
N THR A 350 21.08 5.64 4.13
CA THR A 350 22.32 5.90 4.89
C THR A 350 22.01 6.79 6.10
N THR A 351 22.90 6.81 7.09
CA THR A 351 22.78 7.69 8.25
C THR A 351 23.96 8.65 8.23
N ILE A 352 23.68 9.95 8.35
CA ILE A 352 24.70 10.99 8.48
C ILE A 352 24.54 11.73 9.81
N GLU A 353 25.63 12.33 10.29
CA GLU A 353 25.61 13.21 11.44
C GLU A 353 25.47 14.68 10.99
N MET A 354 24.45 15.36 11.52
CA MET A 354 24.15 16.78 11.31
C MET A 354 23.93 17.44 12.67
N ASP A 355 24.70 18.47 13.00
CA ASP A 355 24.62 19.21 14.29
C ASP A 355 24.62 18.30 15.54
N GLY A 356 25.44 17.25 15.53
CA GLY A 356 25.53 16.27 16.63
C GLY A 356 24.33 15.31 16.73
N LYS A 357 23.41 15.35 15.77
CA LYS A 357 22.25 14.44 15.66
C LYS A 357 22.46 13.46 14.51
N ALA A 358 22.07 12.21 14.73
CA ALA A 358 22.02 11.20 13.68
C ALA A 358 20.75 11.39 12.85
N VAL A 359 20.91 11.62 11.55
CA VAL A 359 19.85 11.83 10.58
C VAL A 359 19.85 10.68 9.58
N GLN A 360 18.71 10.02 9.43
CA GLN A 360 18.55 8.95 8.45
C GLN A 360 18.12 9.53 7.11
N LEU A 361 18.82 9.17 6.04
CA LEU A 361 18.51 9.59 4.68
C LEU A 361 18.00 8.41 3.87
N GLN A 362 16.90 8.66 3.17
CA GLN A 362 16.29 7.75 2.19
C GLN A 362 16.49 8.36 0.80
N VAL A 363 17.44 7.84 0.03
CA VAL A 363 17.83 8.38 -1.27
C VAL A 363 17.26 7.51 -2.38
N TRP A 364 16.44 8.13 -3.24
CA TRP A 364 15.78 7.48 -4.37
C TRP A 364 16.51 7.84 -5.68
N ASP A 365 17.16 6.86 -6.29
CA ASP A 365 17.86 6.97 -7.58
C ASP A 365 16.89 6.68 -8.73
N THR A 366 16.65 7.64 -9.61
CA THR A 366 15.70 7.48 -10.71
C THR A 366 16.38 7.13 -12.03
N ALA A 367 15.75 6.32 -12.86
CA ALA A 367 16.17 6.15 -14.25
C ALA A 367 16.04 7.47 -15.01
N GLY A 368 17.12 7.89 -15.67
CA GLY A 368 17.14 9.13 -16.45
C GLY A 368 16.63 9.00 -17.89
N GLN A 369 16.07 7.84 -18.27
CA GLN A 369 15.47 7.68 -19.59
C GLN A 369 14.03 8.17 -19.58
N GLU A 370 13.71 9.00 -20.55
CA GLU A 370 12.41 9.56 -20.85
C GLU A 370 11.30 8.50 -20.93
N ARG A 371 11.61 7.28 -21.38
CA ARG A 371 10.67 6.14 -21.44
C ARG A 371 10.15 5.68 -20.06
N PHE A 372 10.84 6.02 -18.97
CA PHE A 372 10.44 5.64 -17.61
C PHE A 372 9.90 6.81 -16.78
N ARG A 373 9.77 8.03 -17.33
CA ARG A 373 9.26 9.20 -16.60
C ARG A 373 7.88 8.99 -15.96
N ALA A 374 6.99 8.21 -16.60
CA ALA A 374 5.68 7.88 -16.06
C ALA A 374 5.74 7.02 -14.77
N LEU A 375 6.81 6.23 -14.57
CA LEU A 375 7.05 5.45 -13.35
C LEU A 375 7.63 6.31 -12.22
N THR A 376 8.23 7.47 -12.55
CA THR A 376 8.91 8.32 -11.57
C THR A 376 7.94 9.24 -10.80
N THR A 377 6.77 9.55 -11.37
CA THR A 377 5.81 10.55 -10.84
C THR A 377 5.35 10.26 -9.41
N SER A 378 5.16 8.99 -9.03
CA SER A 378 4.76 8.59 -7.68
C SER A 378 5.84 8.86 -6.62
N TYR A 379 7.12 8.87 -6.99
CA TYR A 379 8.23 9.02 -6.07
C TYR A 379 8.48 10.47 -5.63
N TYR A 380 8.01 11.46 -6.41
CA TYR A 380 8.08 12.88 -6.07
C TYR A 380 7.26 13.23 -4.82
N ARG A 381 6.18 12.47 -4.55
CA ARG A 381 5.32 12.73 -3.39
C ARG A 381 6.05 12.48 -2.07
N GLY A 382 5.98 13.46 -1.17
CA GLY A 382 6.62 13.39 0.15
C GLY A 382 8.14 13.44 0.13
N ALA A 383 8.77 13.82 -1.00
CA ALA A 383 10.17 14.18 -1.01
C ALA A 383 10.36 15.45 -0.17
N HIS A 384 11.34 15.42 0.73
CA HIS A 384 11.74 16.59 1.52
C HIS A 384 12.77 17.41 0.73
N GLY A 385 13.64 16.72 -0.02
CA GLY A 385 14.60 17.35 -0.92
C GLY A 385 14.67 16.65 -2.28
N VAL A 386 14.94 17.41 -3.33
CA VAL A 386 15.18 16.91 -4.69
C VAL A 386 16.54 17.38 -5.18
N ILE A 387 17.33 16.45 -5.69
CA ILE A 387 18.63 16.69 -6.32
C ILE A 387 18.44 16.57 -7.83
N LEU A 388 18.61 17.66 -8.56
CA LEU A 388 18.63 17.69 -10.01
C LEU A 388 20.08 17.58 -10.48
N VAL A 389 20.39 16.61 -11.33
CA VAL A 389 21.76 16.35 -11.78
C VAL A 389 21.87 16.55 -13.29
N TYR A 390 22.85 17.33 -13.70
CA TYR A 390 23.30 17.43 -15.09
C TYR A 390 24.79 17.10 -15.19
N ASP A 391 25.27 16.88 -16.41
CA ASP A 391 26.68 16.63 -16.71
C ASP A 391 27.32 17.92 -17.25
N VAL A 392 28.39 18.39 -16.60
CA VAL A 392 29.09 19.63 -16.99
C VAL A 392 29.75 19.55 -18.38
N THR A 393 29.87 18.35 -18.95
CA THR A 393 30.42 18.09 -20.28
C THR A 393 29.35 17.95 -21.37
N GLU A 394 28.06 17.96 -21.01
CA GLU A 394 26.95 17.69 -21.94
C GLU A 394 25.85 18.75 -21.85
N GLN A 395 25.84 19.70 -22.80
CA GLN A 395 24.88 20.82 -22.85
C GLN A 395 23.42 20.36 -22.85
N SER A 396 23.08 19.29 -23.59
CA SER A 396 21.69 18.80 -23.65
C SER A 396 21.15 18.37 -22.29
N SER A 397 22.01 17.82 -21.42
CA SER A 397 21.60 17.43 -20.07
C SER A 397 21.21 18.64 -19.20
N PHE A 398 21.84 19.79 -19.45
CA PHE A 398 21.52 21.06 -18.80
C PHE A 398 20.23 21.66 -19.37
N ASP A 399 20.07 21.68 -20.69
CA ASP A 399 18.88 22.22 -21.36
C ASP A 399 17.59 21.49 -20.93
N HIS A 400 17.67 20.18 -20.66
CA HIS A 400 16.54 19.37 -20.21
C HIS A 400 16.15 19.59 -18.73
N LEU A 401 16.95 20.29 -17.92
CA LEU A 401 16.63 20.57 -16.52
C LEU A 401 15.30 21.28 -16.35
N ALA A 402 14.94 22.19 -17.26
CA ALA A 402 13.65 22.88 -17.22
C ALA A 402 12.45 21.92 -17.28
N SER A 403 12.57 20.78 -17.97
CA SER A 403 11.55 19.75 -17.97
C SER A 403 11.49 18.98 -16.65
N TRP A 404 12.64 18.69 -16.05
CA TRP A 404 12.72 18.01 -14.75
C TRP A 404 12.17 18.88 -13.63
N ILE A 405 12.43 20.19 -13.66
CA ILE A 405 11.88 21.16 -12.70
C ILE A 405 10.35 21.20 -12.80
N LYS A 406 9.79 21.24 -14.02
CA LYS A 406 8.33 21.18 -14.21
C LYS A 406 7.72 19.91 -13.60
N ASP A 407 8.38 18.76 -13.76
CA ASP A 407 7.92 17.51 -13.14
C ASP A 407 8.01 17.58 -11.61
N VAL A 408 9.10 18.13 -11.06
CA VAL A 408 9.23 18.38 -9.62
C VAL A 408 8.08 19.26 -9.14
N ASP A 409 7.88 20.42 -9.73
CA ASP A 409 6.86 21.39 -9.30
C ASP A 409 5.43 20.85 -9.43
N LEU A 410 5.18 19.98 -10.41
CA LEU A 410 3.87 19.40 -10.64
C LEU A 410 3.53 18.27 -9.66
N TYR A 411 4.51 17.44 -9.29
CA TYR A 411 4.28 16.19 -8.55
C TYR A 411 4.78 16.23 -7.09
N SER A 412 5.65 17.17 -6.73
CA SER A 412 6.06 17.41 -5.35
C SER A 412 5.14 18.43 -4.66
N GLY A 413 5.19 18.51 -3.32
CA GLY A 413 4.47 19.55 -2.58
C GLY A 413 5.19 20.89 -2.64
N GLU A 414 4.49 21.98 -2.31
CA GLU A 414 5.04 23.36 -2.33
C GLU A 414 6.27 23.57 -1.41
N GLU A 415 6.54 22.65 -0.49
CA GLU A 415 7.61 22.75 0.54
C GLU A 415 8.88 21.94 0.23
N VAL A 416 9.12 21.54 -1.03
CA VAL A 416 10.31 20.73 -1.36
C VAL A 416 11.56 21.59 -1.56
N THR A 417 12.66 21.25 -0.88
CA THR A 417 13.95 21.90 -1.11
C THR A 417 14.64 21.33 -2.36
N LYS A 418 15.15 22.18 -3.25
CA LYS A 418 15.80 21.77 -4.50
C LYS A 418 17.30 22.05 -4.47
N LEU A 419 18.10 21.12 -4.94
CA LEU A 419 19.55 21.26 -5.14
C LEU A 419 19.92 20.87 -6.57
N LEU A 420 20.59 21.76 -7.28
CA LEU A 420 21.19 21.51 -8.58
C LEU A 420 22.65 21.05 -8.42
N ILE A 421 22.99 19.90 -9.02
CA ILE A 421 24.35 19.37 -9.07
C ILE A 421 24.85 19.31 -10.51
N GLY A 422 25.94 20.03 -10.80
CA GLY A 422 26.75 19.81 -12.01
C GLY A 422 27.76 18.71 -11.75
N ASN A 423 27.53 17.51 -12.29
CA ASN A 423 28.39 16.35 -12.07
C ASN A 423 29.48 16.22 -13.16
N LYS A 424 30.49 15.39 -12.90
CA LYS A 424 31.67 15.16 -13.76
C LYS A 424 32.62 16.36 -13.87
N ASP A 425 32.68 17.18 -12.82
CA ASP A 425 33.61 18.30 -12.71
C ASP A 425 35.10 17.89 -12.70
N ASP A 426 35.40 16.59 -12.71
CA ASP A 426 36.75 16.10 -12.97
C ASP A 426 37.23 16.34 -14.41
N ASP A 427 36.33 16.45 -15.40
CA ASP A 427 36.68 16.65 -16.81
C ASP A 427 36.62 18.13 -17.23
N GLN A 428 37.54 18.93 -16.68
CA GLN A 428 37.64 20.36 -17.01
C GLN A 428 37.97 20.64 -18.48
N ALA A 429 38.53 19.66 -19.22
CA ALA A 429 38.91 19.83 -20.62
C ALA A 429 37.71 19.83 -21.56
N HIS A 430 36.66 19.08 -21.22
CA HIS A 430 35.43 18.96 -22.01
C HIS A 430 34.24 19.67 -21.36
N LYS A 431 34.47 20.49 -20.33
CA LYS A 431 33.43 21.29 -19.68
C LYS A 431 32.84 22.30 -20.67
N VAL A 432 31.53 22.20 -20.90
CA VAL A 432 30.79 23.08 -21.85
C VAL A 432 29.81 24.02 -21.14
N ILE A 433 29.52 23.79 -19.86
CA ILE A 433 28.65 24.64 -19.05
C ILE A 433 29.49 25.48 -18.10
N ASP A 434 29.30 26.80 -18.18
CA ASP A 434 29.95 27.76 -17.30
C ASP A 434 29.30 27.76 -15.89
N PRO A 435 30.07 27.66 -14.80
CA PRO A 435 29.53 27.61 -13.45
C PRO A 435 28.66 28.80 -13.06
N GLU A 436 28.95 30.00 -13.57
CA GLU A 436 28.12 31.19 -13.30
C GLU A 436 26.75 31.06 -13.97
N THR A 437 26.70 30.56 -15.21
CA THR A 437 25.44 30.29 -15.92
C THR A 437 24.56 29.29 -15.15
N ALA A 438 25.15 28.20 -14.65
CA ALA A 438 24.42 27.21 -13.86
C ALA A 438 23.97 27.76 -12.49
N ARG A 439 24.76 28.65 -11.88
CA ARG A 439 24.41 29.32 -10.62
C ARG A 439 23.27 30.31 -10.79
N GLU A 440 23.27 31.09 -11.87
CA GLU A 440 22.16 31.99 -12.23
C GLU A 440 20.88 31.19 -12.49
N PHE A 441 20.97 30.11 -13.26
CA PHE A 441 19.83 29.21 -13.50
C PHE A 441 19.25 28.62 -12.21
N ALA A 442 20.10 28.19 -11.26
CA ALA A 442 19.64 27.68 -9.98
C ALA A 442 18.94 28.76 -9.15
N LYS A 443 19.49 29.98 -9.14
CA LYS A 443 18.90 31.12 -8.44
C LYS A 443 17.51 31.48 -8.99
N ASP A 444 17.35 31.48 -10.31
CA ASP A 444 16.08 31.80 -10.98
C ASP A 444 14.97 30.78 -10.68
N HIS A 445 15.34 29.56 -10.27
CA HIS A 445 14.40 28.49 -9.91
C HIS A 445 14.40 28.16 -8.41
N GLU A 446 14.96 29.04 -7.57
CA GLU A 446 15.00 28.90 -6.11
C GLU A 446 15.66 27.60 -5.63
N MET A 447 16.75 27.22 -6.29
CA MET A 447 17.51 26.01 -5.99
C MET A 447 18.88 26.34 -5.39
N LEU A 448 19.35 25.47 -4.50
CA LEU A 448 20.76 25.42 -4.11
C LEU A 448 21.61 24.95 -5.31
N PHE A 449 22.90 25.27 -5.35
CA PHE A 449 23.79 24.85 -6.45
C PHE A 449 25.16 24.39 -5.95
N MET A 450 25.67 23.30 -6.52
CA MET A 450 27.04 22.81 -6.30
C MET A 450 27.56 22.03 -7.51
N GLU A 451 28.84 22.19 -7.86
CA GLU A 451 29.51 21.27 -8.79
C GLU A 451 30.20 20.15 -8.02
N ALA A 452 30.14 18.93 -8.55
CA ALA A 452 30.66 17.73 -7.90
C ALA A 452 31.26 16.75 -8.91
N SER A 453 32.06 15.82 -8.38
CA SER A 453 32.53 14.67 -9.16
C SER A 453 32.45 13.39 -8.34
N ALA A 454 31.62 12.46 -8.84
CA ALA A 454 31.55 11.11 -8.31
C ALA A 454 32.88 10.35 -8.45
N LEU A 455 33.68 10.67 -9.47
CA LEU A 455 34.96 10.01 -9.75
C LEU A 455 35.99 10.34 -8.66
N ASN A 456 36.28 11.63 -8.46
CA ASN A 456 37.34 12.09 -7.57
C ASN A 456 36.86 12.44 -6.14
N ARG A 457 35.56 12.29 -5.86
CA ARG A 457 34.88 12.57 -4.57
C ARG A 457 34.70 14.05 -4.25
N LEU A 458 34.97 14.93 -5.20
CA LEU A 458 34.82 16.37 -5.02
C LEU A 458 33.37 16.71 -4.73
N ASN A 459 33.14 17.41 -3.61
CA ASN A 459 31.85 18.00 -3.22
C ASN A 459 30.65 17.05 -3.08
N VAL A 460 30.81 15.74 -3.27
CA VAL A 460 29.69 14.77 -3.18
C VAL A 460 29.05 14.80 -1.79
N HIS A 461 29.85 14.64 -0.73
CA HIS A 461 29.32 14.67 0.64
C HIS A 461 28.82 16.08 1.04
N ALA A 462 29.49 17.12 0.57
CA ALA A 462 29.10 18.50 0.87
C ALA A 462 27.73 18.84 0.27
N ALA A 463 27.47 18.41 -0.96
CA ALA A 463 26.21 18.64 -1.66
C ALA A 463 25.02 18.00 -0.92
N PHE A 464 25.13 16.72 -0.55
CA PHE A 464 24.06 16.03 0.19
C PHE A 464 23.85 16.63 1.58
N LYS A 465 24.91 16.99 2.30
CA LYS A 465 24.79 17.65 3.62
C LYS A 465 24.18 19.04 3.52
N LEU A 466 24.51 19.80 2.48
CA LEU A 466 23.95 21.13 2.23
C LEU A 466 22.43 21.06 2.05
N LEU A 467 21.95 20.12 1.22
CA LEU A 467 20.52 19.91 1.03
C LEU A 467 19.83 19.51 2.35
N VAL A 468 20.42 18.57 3.10
CA VAL A 468 19.84 18.12 4.36
C VAL A 468 19.78 19.25 5.41
N ALA A 469 20.81 20.09 5.48
CA ALA A 469 20.82 21.24 6.38
C ALA A 469 19.67 22.22 6.06
N GLU A 470 19.43 22.51 4.78
CA GLU A 470 18.33 23.39 4.36
C GLU A 470 16.96 22.76 4.66
N VAL A 471 16.79 21.46 4.38
CA VAL A 471 15.57 20.74 4.73
C VAL A 471 15.29 20.77 6.23
N MET A 472 16.32 20.60 7.07
CA MET A 472 16.20 20.70 8.53
C MET A 472 15.80 22.12 8.96
N HIS A 473 16.40 23.15 8.37
CA HIS A 473 16.09 24.54 8.65
C HIS A 473 14.63 24.89 8.29
N GLN A 474 14.14 24.42 7.14
CA GLN A 474 12.74 24.60 6.73
C GLN A 474 11.77 23.88 7.68
N ALA A 475 12.08 22.65 8.08
CA ALA A 475 11.28 21.89 9.04
C ALA A 475 11.19 22.58 10.41
N ASP A 476 12.31 23.12 10.91
CA ASP A 476 12.36 23.86 12.17
C ASP A 476 11.61 25.21 12.07
N THR A 477 11.65 25.88 10.92
CA THR A 477 10.91 27.12 10.65
C THR A 477 9.40 26.87 10.62
N LEU A 478 8.94 25.77 10.03
CA LEU A 478 7.53 25.37 10.02
C LEU A 478 7.05 24.94 11.42
N ALA A 479 7.90 24.28 12.21
CA ALA A 479 7.59 23.88 13.58
C ALA A 479 7.54 25.05 14.57
N SER A 480 8.21 26.18 14.26
CA SER A 480 8.26 27.38 15.10
C SER A 480 7.18 28.42 14.77
N GLN A 481 6.41 28.23 13.70
CA GLN A 481 5.22 29.03 13.43
C GLN A 481 4.06 28.61 14.36
N PRO A 482 3.36 29.54 15.02
CA PRO A 482 2.13 29.20 15.72
C PRO A 482 1.13 28.61 14.72
N PRO A 483 0.35 27.59 15.09
CA PRO A 483 -0.56 26.93 14.17
C PRO A 483 -1.46 27.98 13.51
N ALA A 484 -1.38 28.11 12.19
CA ALA A 484 -2.22 28.99 11.39
C ALA A 484 -3.64 28.39 11.31
N PHE A 485 -4.30 28.26 12.46
CA PHE A 485 -5.67 27.77 12.61
C PHE A 485 -6.58 28.89 13.12
N GLU A 486 -6.52 30.09 12.52
CA GLU A 486 -7.51 31.14 12.81
C GLU A 486 -8.00 31.94 11.59
N HIS A 487 -7.40 31.78 10.39
CA HIS A 487 -7.76 32.63 9.23
C HIS A 487 -8.70 32.00 8.18
N LYS A 488 -9.03 30.71 8.26
CA LYS A 488 -10.00 30.06 7.34
C LYS A 488 -11.42 29.88 7.89
N LEU A 489 -11.67 30.21 9.17
CA LEU A 489 -13.02 30.14 9.79
C LEU A 489 -13.79 31.48 9.76
N LYS A 490 -13.14 32.62 9.49
CA LYS A 490 -13.81 33.94 9.50
C LYS A 490 -14.55 34.30 8.19
N VAL A 491 -14.18 33.70 7.05
CA VAL A 491 -14.84 33.99 5.75
C VAL A 491 -16.25 33.36 5.65
N ASN A 492 -16.53 32.28 6.39
CA ASN A 492 -17.84 31.61 6.36
C ASN A 492 -18.83 32.13 7.42
N GLN A 493 -18.38 32.85 8.45
CA GLN A 493 -19.29 33.43 9.45
C GLN A 493 -19.91 34.77 9.01
N GLU A 494 -19.25 35.53 8.12
CA GLU A 494 -19.80 36.78 7.58
C GLU A 494 -20.84 36.56 6.48
N ARG A 495 -20.79 35.43 5.74
CA ARG A 495 -21.83 35.06 4.78
C ARG A 495 -23.12 34.55 5.42
N SER A 496 -23.04 33.96 6.62
CA SER A 496 -24.22 33.43 7.34
C SER A 496 -25.01 34.51 8.10
N ARG A 497 -24.40 35.66 8.42
CA ARG A 497 -25.09 36.78 9.11
C ARG A 497 -25.83 37.76 8.20
N ARG A 498 -25.73 37.62 6.87
CA ARG A 498 -26.46 38.48 5.90
C ARG A 498 -27.77 37.88 5.36
N ALA A 499 -28.18 36.70 5.82
CA ALA A 499 -29.39 36.02 5.34
C ALA A 499 -30.58 36.04 6.34
N SER A 500 -30.56 36.90 7.36
CA SER A 500 -31.65 37.01 8.33
C SER A 500 -32.02 38.46 8.69
N THR A 501 -32.36 39.27 7.69
CA THR A 501 -33.16 40.49 7.90
C THR A 501 -34.03 40.78 6.68
N GLY A 502 -35.33 40.57 6.84
CA GLY A 502 -36.40 41.40 6.28
C GLY A 502 -36.75 41.23 4.80
N CYS A 503 -37.78 40.44 4.53
CA CYS A 503 -38.73 40.74 3.45
C CYS A 503 -40.12 40.88 4.07
N MET A 504 -40.59 42.12 4.21
CA MET A 504 -41.99 42.45 4.49
C MET A 504 -42.74 42.49 3.17
N CYS A 505 -43.81 41.71 3.07
CA CYS A 505 -44.76 41.77 1.97
C CYS A 505 -45.74 42.93 2.23
N ASN A 506 -45.94 43.79 1.24
CA ASN A 506 -47.22 44.46 0.99
C ASN A 506 -48.04 43.59 0.03
#